data_AF-A0A951IRN6-F1
#
_entry.id   AF-A0A951IRN6-F1
#
_cell.length_a   1.000
_cell.length_b   1.000
_cell.length_c   1.000
_cell.angle_alpha   90.00
_cell.angle_beta   90.00
_cell.angle_gamma   90.00
#
_symmetry.space_group_name_H-M   'P 1'
#
loop_
_entity.id
_entity.type
_entity.pdbx_description
1 polymer ?
#
loop_
_entity_poly.entity_id
_entity_poly.type
_entity_poly.pdbx_seq_one_letter_code
_entity_poly.pdbx_strand_id
1 'polypeptide(L)'
;MKIQFPDILFIFFSLLLPLYFMISEVQVIYLDKHPENIEDFHFFCENGKNQIDNWELILLEAENKLKSYAKENNLEKIKVYIIEVKNGAISTESELGNNGFVKLWVQFDKN
;
A
#
# COMPACT_ATOMS: atom_id res chain seq x y z
N MET A 1 -10.85 32.96 -38.82
CA MET A 1 -10.58 33.03 -37.37
C MET A 1 -9.20 32.41 -37.16
N LYS A 2 -8.16 33.22 -36.91
CA LYS A 2 -6.78 32.72 -36.74
C LYS A 2 -6.63 32.29 -35.29
N ILE A 3 -6.61 30.99 -35.05
CA ILE A 3 -6.24 30.43 -33.74
C ILE A 3 -4.78 30.78 -33.51
N GLN A 4 -4.48 31.55 -32.46
CA GLN A 4 -3.11 31.92 -32.15
C GLN A 4 -2.49 30.78 -31.33
N PHE A 5 -1.20 30.47 -31.53
CA PHE A 5 -0.45 29.49 -30.73
C PHE A 5 -0.70 29.54 -29.20
N PRO A 6 -0.84 30.70 -28.55
CA PRO A 6 -1.21 30.76 -27.12
C PRO A 6 -2.55 30.11 -26.77
N ASP A 7 -3.54 30.15 -27.67
CA ASP A 7 -4.88 29.59 -27.43
C ASP A 7 -4.82 28.06 -27.36
N ILE A 8 -3.95 27.43 -28.17
CA ILE A 8 -3.73 25.98 -28.17
C ILE A 8 -3.01 25.56 -26.88
N LEU A 9 -2.02 26.34 -26.45
CA LEU A 9 -1.26 26.06 -25.23
C LEU A 9 -2.13 26.16 -23.98
N PHE A 10 -3.04 27.13 -23.95
CA PHE A 10 -3.98 27.35 -22.85
C PHE A 10 -5.00 26.20 -22.74
N ILE A 11 -5.51 25.71 -23.87
CA ILE A 11 -6.39 24.52 -23.90
C ILE A 11 -5.65 23.27 -23.42
N PHE A 12 -4.37 23.11 -23.82
CA PHE A 12 -3.58 21.95 -23.40
C PHE A 12 -3.33 21.95 -21.87
N PHE A 13 -3.02 23.12 -21.30
CA PHE A 13 -2.83 23.26 -19.85
C PHE A 13 -4.14 23.11 -19.06
N SER A 14 -5.26 23.61 -19.58
CA SER A 14 -6.56 23.50 -18.90
C SER A 14 -7.11 22.07 -18.90
N LEU A 15 -6.75 21.25 -19.90
CA LEU A 15 -7.12 19.83 -19.95
C LEU A 15 -6.21 18.93 -19.08
N LEU A 16 -4.95 19.31 -18.88
CA LEU A 16 -3.97 18.52 -18.11
C LEU A 16 -4.10 18.68 -16.59
N LEU A 17 -4.49 19.88 -16.12
CA LEU A 17 -4.62 20.14 -14.68
C LEU A 17 -5.61 19.18 -13.98
N PRO A 18 -6.83 18.95 -14.50
CA PRO A 18 -7.80 18.04 -13.87
C PRO A 18 -7.32 16.59 -13.82
N LEU A 19 -6.51 16.17 -14.80
CA LEU A 19 -5.98 14.82 -14.88
C LEU A 19 -4.93 14.55 -13.79
N TYR A 20 -4.18 15.58 -13.39
CA TYR A 20 -3.22 15.49 -12.28
C TYR A 20 -3.93 15.41 -10.92
N PHE A 21 -5.02 16.14 -10.72
CA PHE A 21 -5.80 16.12 -9.48
C PHE A 21 -6.65 14.84 -9.30
N MET A 22 -6.78 13.98 -10.32
CA MET A 22 -7.49 12.70 -10.22
C MET A 22 -6.69 11.58 -9.53
N ILE A 23 -5.43 11.81 -9.14
CA ILE A 23 -4.69 10.84 -8.34
C ILE A 23 -5.17 10.96 -6.89
N SER A 24 -6.33 10.37 -6.59
CA SER A 24 -6.73 10.07 -5.22
C SER A 24 -5.71 9.08 -4.66
N GLU A 25 -4.82 9.57 -3.81
CA GLU A 25 -3.82 8.73 -3.15
C GLU A 25 -4.50 7.97 -2.02
N VAL A 26 -4.48 6.63 -2.09
CA VAL A 26 -5.03 5.77 -1.04
C VAL A 26 -4.28 6.02 0.26
N GLN A 27 -5.01 6.45 1.29
CA GLN A 27 -4.46 6.74 2.60
C GLN A 27 -4.30 5.45 3.40
N VAL A 28 -3.08 5.16 3.88
CA VAL A 28 -2.81 4.06 4.81
C VAL A 28 -2.72 4.62 6.23
N ILE A 29 -3.53 4.08 7.14
CA ILE A 29 -3.60 4.48 8.55
C ILE A 29 -3.19 3.29 9.39
N TYR A 30 -2.12 3.45 10.17
CA TYR A 30 -1.67 2.46 11.13
C TYR A 30 -2.41 2.60 12.46
N LEU A 31 -2.94 1.50 12.96
CA LEU A 31 -3.64 1.43 14.25
C LEU A 31 -2.66 1.03 15.35
N ASP A 32 -2.54 1.84 16.39
CA ASP A 32 -1.67 1.54 17.55
C ASP A 32 -2.28 0.49 18.49
N LYS A 33 -3.60 0.34 18.46
CA LYS A 33 -4.34 -0.58 19.33
C LYS A 33 -5.04 -1.66 18.51
N HIS A 34 -5.15 -2.84 19.11
CA HIS A 34 -5.91 -3.94 18.54
C HIS A 34 -7.36 -3.48 18.28
N PRO A 35 -7.92 -3.72 17.08
CA PRO A 35 -9.29 -3.34 16.78
C PRO A 35 -10.27 -4.09 17.69
N GLU A 36 -11.26 -3.38 18.23
CA GLU A 36 -12.28 -3.98 19.11
C GLU A 36 -13.24 -4.90 18.33
N ASN A 37 -13.49 -4.57 17.06
CA ASN A 37 -14.26 -5.39 16.13
C ASN A 37 -13.36 -5.88 14.99
N ILE A 38 -13.08 -7.19 14.96
CA ILE A 38 -12.28 -7.84 13.92
C ILE A 38 -13.11 -8.33 12.72
N GLU A 39 -14.45 -8.32 12.81
CA GLU A 39 -15.33 -8.86 11.77
C GLU A 39 -15.19 -8.11 10.43
N ASP A 40 -14.89 -6.81 10.50
CA ASP A 40 -14.68 -5.94 9.34
C ASP A 40 -13.21 -5.91 8.87
N PHE A 41 -12.33 -6.69 9.50
CA PHE A 41 -10.92 -6.77 9.15
C PHE A 41 -10.61 -8.06 8.39
N HIS A 42 -9.81 -7.94 7.34
CA HIS A 42 -9.29 -9.04 6.56
C HIS A 42 -7.86 -9.38 7.01
N PHE A 43 -7.59 -10.66 7.16
CA PHE A 43 -6.25 -11.14 7.46
C PHE A 43 -5.39 -11.07 6.20
N PHE A 44 -4.23 -10.44 6.29
CA PHE A 44 -3.27 -10.35 5.21
C PHE A 44 -1.89 -10.77 5.70
N CYS A 45 -1.21 -11.62 4.94
CA CYS A 45 0.14 -12.09 5.26
C CYS A 45 1.03 -11.91 4.03
N GLU A 46 2.14 -11.20 4.21
CA GLU A 46 3.17 -11.07 3.19
C GLU A 46 4.45 -11.73 3.67
N ASN A 47 5.08 -12.51 2.81
CA ASN A 47 6.35 -13.18 3.10
C ASN A 47 7.47 -12.44 2.38
N GLY A 48 8.64 -12.38 3.03
CA GLY A 48 9.86 -11.92 2.39
C GLY A 48 10.21 -12.83 1.20
N LYS A 49 10.78 -12.22 0.17
CA LYS A 49 11.25 -12.94 -1.01
C LYS A 49 12.51 -13.71 -0.67
N ASN A 50 13.35 -13.10 0.18
CA ASN A 50 14.67 -13.59 0.52
C ASN A 50 14.88 -13.63 2.04
N GLN A 51 15.87 -14.40 2.48
CA GLN A 51 16.26 -14.55 3.89
C GLN A 51 16.95 -13.31 4.49
N ILE A 52 17.30 -12.33 3.67
CA ILE A 52 17.93 -11.07 4.11
C ILE A 52 16.92 -9.93 4.26
N ASP A 53 15.67 -10.13 3.83
CA ASP A 53 14.66 -9.11 3.87
C ASP A 53 14.29 -8.82 5.33
N ASN A 54 14.37 -7.56 5.73
CA ASN A 54 13.88 -7.11 7.02
C ASN A 54 12.36 -6.92 6.97
N TRP A 55 11.70 -6.92 8.13
CA TRP A 55 10.25 -6.81 8.20
C TRP A 55 9.72 -5.49 7.61
N GLU A 56 10.51 -4.42 7.63
CA GLU A 56 10.14 -3.10 7.10
C GLU A 56 9.99 -3.12 5.57
N LEU A 57 10.92 -3.78 4.87
CA LEU A 57 10.84 -3.98 3.43
C LEU A 57 9.63 -4.85 3.05
N ILE A 58 9.39 -5.90 3.82
CA ILE A 58 8.23 -6.79 3.62
C ILE A 58 6.93 -6.01 3.86
N LEU A 59 6.88 -5.16 4.89
CA LEU A 59 5.74 -4.29 5.17
C LEU A 59 5.50 -3.28 4.03
N LEU A 60 6.55 -2.67 3.49
CA LEU A 60 6.43 -1.76 2.35
C LEU A 60 5.88 -2.46 1.10
N GLU A 61 6.31 -3.70 0.85
CA GLU A 61 5.74 -4.51 -0.23
C GLU A 61 4.27 -4.85 0.02
N ALA A 62 3.92 -5.24 1.24
CA ALA A 62 2.54 -5.46 1.66
C ALA A 62 1.68 -4.20 1.44
N GLU A 63 2.13 -3.03 1.89
CA GLU A 63 1.45 -1.76 1.66
C GLU A 63 1.20 -1.48 0.18
N ASN A 64 2.20 -1.68 -0.68
CA ASN A 64 2.07 -1.43 -2.11
C ASN A 64 1.03 -2.34 -2.77
N LYS A 65 0.95 -3.60 -2.35
CA LYS A 65 -0.09 -4.53 -2.80
C LYS A 65 -1.48 -4.10 -2.32
N LEU A 66 -1.60 -3.73 -1.04
CA LEU A 66 -2.86 -3.26 -0.46
C LEU A 66 -3.33 -1.96 -1.11
N LYS A 67 -2.43 -1.01 -1.38
CA LYS A 67 -2.71 0.24 -2.11
C LYS A 67 -3.16 -0.05 -3.54
N SER A 68 -2.51 -0.97 -4.24
CA SER A 68 -2.92 -1.36 -5.60
C SER A 68 -4.32 -1.95 -5.60
N TYR A 69 -4.60 -2.89 -4.69
CA TYR A 69 -5.93 -3.46 -4.51
C TYR A 69 -6.99 -2.39 -4.18
N ALA A 70 -6.68 -1.47 -3.28
CA ALA A 70 -7.59 -0.38 -2.93
C ALA A 70 -7.90 0.53 -4.13
N LYS A 71 -6.87 0.89 -4.92
CA LYS A 71 -7.04 1.68 -6.16
C LYS A 71 -7.93 0.97 -7.16
N GLU A 72 -7.70 -0.33 -7.40
CA GLU A 72 -8.51 -1.14 -8.32
C GLU A 72 -9.99 -1.21 -7.91
N ASN A 73 -10.26 -1.15 -6.60
CA ASN A 73 -11.61 -1.26 -6.03
C ASN A 73 -12.25 0.10 -5.69
N ASN A 74 -11.62 1.22 -6.09
CA ASN A 74 -12.08 2.58 -5.76
C ASN A 74 -12.27 2.79 -4.25
N LEU A 75 -11.31 2.33 -3.46
CA LEU A 75 -11.24 2.51 -2.01
C LEU A 75 -10.27 3.66 -1.71
N GLU A 76 -10.62 4.52 -0.75
CA GLU A 76 -9.82 5.72 -0.43
C GLU A 76 -8.91 5.49 0.78
N LYS A 77 -9.28 4.58 1.68
CA LYS A 77 -8.59 4.38 2.95
C LYS A 77 -8.33 2.90 3.24
N ILE A 78 -7.18 2.65 3.84
CA ILE A 78 -6.76 1.35 4.34
C ILE A 78 -6.35 1.54 5.80
N LYS A 79 -7.03 0.87 6.73
CA LYS A 79 -6.58 0.79 8.12
C LYS A 79 -5.82 -0.50 8.32
N VAL A 80 -4.63 -0.41 8.89
CA VAL A 80 -3.71 -1.53 9.09
C VAL A 80 -3.39 -1.66 10.57
N TYR A 81 -3.61 -2.85 11.12
CA TYR A 81 -3.09 -3.24 12.43
C TYR A 81 -2.05 -4.35 12.25
N ILE A 82 -0.85 -4.13 12.76
CA ILE A 82 0.26 -5.09 12.67
C ILE A 82 0.08 -6.12 13.77
N ILE A 83 -0.10 -7.39 13.39
CA ILE A 83 -0.29 -8.50 14.33
C ILE A 83 1.08 -9.05 14.75
N GLU A 84 1.92 -9.33 13.75
CA GLU A 84 3.21 -9.99 13.96
C GLU A 84 4.15 -9.61 12.81
N VAL A 85 5.42 -9.43 13.15
CA VAL A 85 6.50 -9.19 12.19
C VAL A 85 7.67 -10.11 12.49
N LYS A 86 8.33 -10.60 11.44
CA LYS A 86 9.53 -11.42 11.56
C LYS A 86 10.51 -11.04 10.46
N ASN A 87 11.77 -10.84 10.83
CA ASN A 87 12.87 -10.67 9.88
C ASN A 87 13.20 -12.00 9.20
N GLY A 88 13.75 -11.92 7.99
CA GLY A 88 14.48 -13.02 7.41
C GLY A 88 15.68 -13.39 8.27
N ALA A 89 16.03 -14.68 8.25
CA ALA A 89 17.20 -15.22 8.93
C ALA A 89 18.00 -16.06 7.92
N ILE A 90 19.29 -15.75 7.79
CA ILE A 90 20.22 -16.49 6.94
C ILE A 90 20.52 -17.83 7.61
N SER A 91 20.61 -18.90 6.81
CA SER A 91 21.02 -20.22 7.31
C SER A 91 22.36 -20.16 8.02
N THR A 92 22.43 -20.78 9.20
CA THR A 92 23.69 -21.04 9.90
C THR A 92 23.95 -22.53 9.93
N GLU A 93 25.12 -22.96 10.41
CA GLU A 93 25.44 -24.39 10.52
C GLU A 93 24.46 -25.17 11.42
N SER A 94 23.73 -24.47 12.30
CA SER A 94 22.79 -25.07 13.26
C SER A 94 21.32 -24.86 12.91
N GLU A 95 20.99 -23.94 11.99
CA GLU A 95 19.60 -23.59 11.68
C GLU A 95 19.39 -23.37 10.18
N LEU A 96 18.31 -23.95 9.66
CA LEU A 96 17.83 -23.63 8.31
C LEU A 96 17.30 -22.20 8.31
N GLY A 97 17.82 -21.38 7.40
CA GLY A 97 17.39 -20.01 7.21
C GLY A 97 15.92 -19.95 6.81
N ASN A 98 15.25 -18.88 7.20
CA ASN A 98 13.83 -18.68 7.00
C ASN A 98 13.56 -17.30 6.42
N ASN A 99 12.53 -17.21 5.57
CA ASN A 99 12.06 -15.92 5.09
C ASN A 99 11.33 -15.18 6.23
N GLY A 100 11.46 -13.86 6.23
CA GLY A 100 10.67 -12.99 7.10
C GLY A 100 9.20 -12.98 6.68
N PHE A 101 8.34 -12.41 7.51
CA PHE A 101 6.94 -12.18 7.17
C PHE A 101 6.35 -11.01 7.95
N VAL A 102 5.23 -10.49 7.47
CA VAL A 102 4.35 -9.59 8.22
C VAL A 102 2.92 -10.10 8.15
N LYS A 103 2.26 -10.12 9.31
CA LYS A 103 0.83 -10.46 9.44
C LYS A 103 0.07 -9.22 9.85
N LEU A 104 -0.97 -8.90 9.10
CA LEU A 104 -1.74 -7.67 9.22
C LEU A 104 -3.23 -7.99 9.32
N TRP A 105 -3.93 -7.21 10.13
CA TRP A 105 -5.37 -7.02 10.00
C TRP A 105 -5.60 -5.76 9.16
N VAL A 106 -6.38 -5.88 8.10
CA VAL A 106 -6.61 -4.80 7.14
C VAL A 106 -8.09 -4.54 6.95
N GLN A 107 -8.52 -3.30 7.15
CA GLN A 107 -9.88 -2.85 6.82
C GLN A 107 -9.80 -1.84 5.67
N PHE A 108 -10.64 -2.02 4.67
CA PHE A 108 -10.77 -1.12 3.54
C PHE A 108 -12.02 -0.26 3.68
N ASP A 109 -11.91 1.01 3.30
CA ASP A 109 -13.00 1.97 3.42
C ASP A 109 -13.09 2.84 2.16
N LYS A 110 -14.33 3.14 1.74
CA LYS A 110 -14.62 4.03 0.60
C LYS A 110 -14.67 5.49 0.98
N ASN A 111 -14.79 5.78 2.29
CA ASN A 111 -15.09 7.11 2.85
C ASN A 111 -16.52 7.57 2.57
#